data_AF-A0A2H0S8E3-F1
#
_entry.id   AF-A0A2H0S8E3-F1
#
_cell.length_a   1.000
_cell.length_b   1.000
_cell.length_c   1.000
_cell.angle_alpha   90.00
_cell.angle_beta   90.00
_cell.angle_gamma   90.00
#
_symmetry.space_group_name_H-M   'P 1'
#
loop_
_entity.id
_entity.type
_entity.pdbx_description
1 polymer ?
#
loop_
_entity_poly.entity_id
_entity_poly.type
_entity_poly.pdbx_seq_one_letter_code
_entity_poly.pdbx_strand_id
1 'polypeptide(L)'
;MFEKQASTAPLFSSSSVVIDWSKDKMPTYAKASVGRQNQFNGSDLLGWIRSFPSPAEVHIYLGNVSFNGDRILMRQLQALGCTVTCRQYQG
;
A
#
# COMPACT_ATOMS: atom_id res chain seq x y z
N MET A 1 20.35 13.91 46.27
CA MET A 1 20.32 14.38 44.88
C MET A 1 19.69 13.25 44.07
N PHE A 2 18.46 13.43 43.58
CA PHE A 2 17.75 12.39 42.81
C PHE A 2 17.68 12.86 41.35
N GLU A 3 18.41 12.17 40.47
CA GLU A 3 18.33 12.37 39.04
C GLU A 3 16.91 12.06 38.55
N LYS A 4 16.26 13.06 37.95
CA LYS A 4 15.05 12.86 37.17
C LYS A 4 15.41 12.07 35.92
N GLN A 5 15.12 10.78 35.91
CA GLN A 5 15.04 9.99 34.67
C GLN A 5 14.03 10.67 33.74
N ALA A 6 14.53 11.31 32.69
CA ALA A 6 13.71 11.77 31.58
C ALA A 6 13.14 10.54 30.88
N SER A 7 11.89 10.23 31.17
CA SER A 7 11.08 9.27 30.43
C SER A 7 10.94 9.78 29.00
N THR A 8 11.83 9.35 28.11
CA THR A 8 11.67 9.49 26.66
C THR A 8 10.54 8.56 26.26
N ALA A 9 9.31 9.08 26.34
CA ALA A 9 8.17 8.45 25.70
C ALA A 9 8.52 8.25 24.21
N PRO A 10 8.21 7.10 23.60
CA PRO A 10 8.41 6.94 22.18
C PRO A 10 7.52 7.96 21.47
N LEU A 11 8.13 9.02 20.95
CA LEU A 11 7.50 9.95 20.02
C LEU A 11 7.26 9.18 18.72
N PHE A 12 6.15 8.46 18.64
CA PHE A 12 5.63 7.96 17.37
C PHE A 12 5.16 9.15 16.54
N SER A 13 6.11 9.91 15.98
CA SER A 13 5.88 11.06 15.12
C SER A 13 6.14 10.71 13.65
N SER A 14 5.46 9.68 13.16
CA SER A 14 5.15 9.53 11.74
C SER A 14 3.95 8.62 11.67
N SER A 15 2.81 9.15 11.26
CA SER A 15 1.60 8.36 11.03
C SER A 15 1.77 7.63 9.70
N SER A 16 2.67 6.65 9.64
CA SER A 16 2.87 5.87 8.42
C SER A 16 1.62 5.05 8.14
N VAL A 17 1.08 5.20 6.93
CA VAL A 17 -0.09 4.46 6.47
C VAL A 17 0.38 3.21 5.75
N VAL A 18 -0.01 2.04 6.27
CA VAL A 18 0.30 0.76 5.64
C VAL A 18 -0.94 0.22 4.93
N ILE A 19 -0.83 -0.01 3.62
CA ILE A 19 -1.88 -0.62 2.79
C ILE A 19 -1.42 -2.01 2.38
N ASP A 20 -2.06 -3.05 2.92
CA ASP A 20 -1.80 -4.42 2.48
C ASP A 20 -2.76 -4.81 1.34
N TRP A 21 -2.27 -4.65 0.11
CA TRP A 21 -2.93 -5.11 -1.12
C TRP A 21 -2.39 -6.48 -1.56
N SER A 22 -1.53 -7.12 -0.77
CA SER A 22 -0.84 -8.33 -1.23
C SER A 22 -1.74 -9.56 -1.32
N LYS A 23 -2.90 -9.51 -0.65
CA LYS A 23 -3.91 -10.59 -0.60
C LYS A 23 -5.09 -10.37 -1.55
N ASP A 24 -5.18 -9.20 -2.19
CA ASP A 24 -6.24 -8.94 -3.16
C ASP A 24 -5.94 -9.72 -4.44
N LYS A 25 -6.46 -10.95 -4.51
CA LYS A 25 -6.35 -11.81 -5.69
C LYS A 25 -7.28 -11.27 -6.77
N MET A 26 -6.79 -10.32 -7.57
CA MET A 26 -7.44 -9.94 -8.83
C MET A 26 -6.64 -10.46 -10.02
N PRO A 27 -6.90 -11.68 -10.52
CA PRO A 27 -6.64 -11.98 -11.91
C PRO A 27 -7.56 -11.08 -12.74
N THR A 28 -7.03 -9.99 -13.29
CA THR A 28 -7.73 -8.96 -14.08
C THR A 28 -8.25 -9.47 -15.45
N TYR A 29 -8.53 -10.77 -15.56
CA TYR A 29 -9.06 -11.40 -16.77
C TYR A 29 -10.00 -12.59 -16.49
N ALA A 30 -10.28 -12.97 -15.24
CA ALA A 30 -10.97 -14.24 -14.95
C ALA A 30 -12.33 -14.16 -14.22
N LYS A 31 -12.90 -12.99 -13.92
CA LYS A 31 -14.27 -12.89 -13.39
C LYS A 31 -15.04 -11.69 -13.96
N ALA A 32 -15.42 -11.81 -15.24
CA ALA A 32 -16.44 -10.95 -15.86
C ALA A 32 -17.87 -11.51 -15.70
N SER A 33 -18.06 -12.53 -14.87
CA SER A 33 -19.35 -13.17 -14.68
C SER A 33 -19.57 -13.43 -13.19
N VAL A 34 -20.72 -12.96 -12.70
CA VAL A 34 -21.23 -13.06 -11.32
C VAL A 34 -20.82 -11.92 -10.39
N GLY A 35 -21.64 -10.85 -10.41
CA GLY A 35 -22.10 -10.12 -9.22
C GLY A 35 -21.08 -9.27 -8.45
N ARG A 36 -21.32 -7.95 -8.45
CA ARG A 36 -20.77 -6.92 -7.54
C ARG A 36 -20.08 -7.48 -6.28
N GLN A 37 -18.76 -7.50 -6.27
CA GLN A 37 -17.97 -7.43 -5.04
C GLN A 37 -16.83 -6.45 -5.27
N ASN A 38 -17.04 -5.23 -4.77
CA ASN A 38 -16.05 -4.24 -4.34
C ASN A 38 -14.65 -4.38 -4.97
N GLN A 39 -14.55 -4.19 -6.29
CA GLN A 39 -13.24 -4.10 -6.94
C GLN A 39 -12.68 -2.72 -6.61
N PHE A 40 -11.97 -2.59 -5.50
CA PHE A 40 -11.13 -1.42 -5.28
C PHE A 40 -10.08 -1.47 -6.40
N ASN A 41 -10.25 -0.63 -7.42
CA ASN A 41 -9.44 -0.74 -8.64
C ASN A 41 -8.11 0.02 -8.42
N GLY A 42 -7.07 -0.29 -9.20
CA GLY A 42 -5.78 0.41 -9.08
C GLY A 42 -5.88 1.93 -9.29
N SER A 43 -6.85 2.42 -10.07
CA SER A 43 -7.10 3.86 -10.24
C SER A 43 -7.67 4.53 -8.99
N ASP A 44 -8.49 3.85 -8.19
CA ASP A 44 -9.06 4.36 -6.94
C ASP A 44 -7.95 4.54 -5.90
N LEU A 45 -7.02 3.57 -5.84
CA LEU A 45 -5.80 3.69 -5.02
C LEU A 45 -4.97 4.90 -5.45
N LEU A 46 -4.69 5.02 -6.75
CA LEU A 46 -3.91 6.15 -7.26
C LEU A 46 -4.61 7.48 -6.98
N GLY A 47 -5.93 7.53 -7.09
CA GLY A 47 -6.74 8.69 -6.72
C GLY A 47 -6.58 9.05 -5.24
N TRP A 48 -6.71 8.07 -4.35
CA TRP A 48 -6.52 8.26 -2.91
C TRP A 48 -5.10 8.75 -2.59
N ILE A 49 -4.06 8.10 -3.13
CA ILE A 49 -2.66 8.48 -2.91
C ILE A 49 -2.38 9.92 -3.36
N ARG A 50 -2.92 10.33 -4.51
CA ARG A 50 -2.77 11.71 -5.00
C ARG A 50 -3.45 12.75 -4.10
N SER A 51 -4.53 12.36 -3.43
CA SER A 51 -5.22 13.22 -2.46
C SER A 51 -4.58 13.18 -1.06
N PHE A 52 -3.65 12.24 -0.83
CA PHE A 52 -3.01 12.06 0.48
C PHE A 52 -1.92 13.13 0.68
N PRO A 53 -1.89 13.81 1.84
CA PRO A 53 -1.00 14.95 2.07
C PRO A 53 0.49 14.61 2.03
N SER A 54 0.87 13.36 2.29
CA SER A 54 2.27 12.92 2.28
C SER A 54 2.42 11.50 1.74
N PRO A 55 2.51 11.31 0.41
CA PRO A 55 2.65 9.97 -0.17
C PRO A 55 3.87 9.19 0.33
N ALA A 56 4.92 9.89 0.78
CA ALA A 56 6.14 9.31 1.35
C ALA A 56 5.90 8.54 2.64
N GLU A 57 4.82 8.84 3.38
CA GLU A 57 4.44 8.12 4.59
C GLU A 57 3.63 6.85 4.29
N VAL A 58 3.26 6.63 3.02
CA VAL A 58 2.46 5.48 2.61
C VAL A 58 3.34 4.33 2.19
N HIS A 59 3.15 3.18 2.84
CA HIS A 59 3.78 1.91 2.49
C HIS A 59 2.74 0.92 1.98
N ILE A 60 2.91 0.45 0.75
CA ILE A 60 1.96 -0.41 0.06
C ILE A 60 2.60 -1.78 -0.14
N TYR A 61 1.96 -2.82 0.37
CA TYR A 61 2.31 -4.19 0.02
C TYR A 61 1.51 -4.63 -1.20
N LEU A 62 2.18 -4.91 -2.31
CA LEU A 62 1.55 -5.48 -3.51
C LEU A 62 1.73 -6.99 -3.54
N GLY A 63 0.79 -7.69 -4.16
CA GLY A 63 0.83 -9.15 -4.33
C GLY A 63 1.86 -9.56 -5.37
N ASN A 64 1.76 -10.78 -5.87
CA ASN A 64 2.70 -11.27 -6.88
C ASN A 64 2.61 -10.43 -8.17
N VAL A 65 3.59 -9.55 -8.39
CA VAL A 65 3.69 -8.59 -9.51
C VAL A 65 4.14 -9.28 -10.81
N SER A 66 3.58 -10.46 -11.09
CA SER A 66 3.88 -11.25 -12.28
C SER A 66 3.13 -10.75 -13.52
N PHE A 67 2.08 -9.93 -13.34
CA PHE A 67 1.26 -9.41 -14.43
C PHE A 67 1.67 -7.99 -14.84
N ASN A 68 1.59 -7.69 -16.13
CA ASN A 68 1.97 -6.38 -16.68
C ASN A 68 1.21 -5.21 -16.04
N GLY A 69 -0.06 -5.40 -15.65
CA GLY A 69 -0.86 -4.38 -14.97
C GLY A 69 -0.30 -3.99 -13.60
N ASP A 70 0.13 -4.96 -12.80
CA ASP A 70 0.64 -4.72 -11.44
C ASP A 70 1.99 -3.99 -11.47
N ARG A 71 2.82 -4.26 -12.49
CA ARG A 71 4.09 -3.55 -12.69
C ARG A 71 3.87 -2.07 -13.02
N ILE A 72 2.83 -1.75 -13.80
CA ILE A 72 2.47 -0.36 -14.13
C ILE A 72 1.99 0.36 -12.87
N LEU A 73 1.08 -0.26 -12.11
CA LEU A 73 0.59 0.30 -10.86
C LEU A 73 1.72 0.54 -9.85
N MET A 74 2.60 -0.45 -9.65
CA MET A 74 3.78 -0.31 -8.79
C MET A 74 4.63 0.90 -9.15
N ARG A 75 4.94 1.07 -10.44
CA ARG A 75 5.74 2.21 -10.92
C ARG A 75 5.04 3.54 -10.68
N GLN A 76 3.72 3.60 -10.89
CA GLN A 76 2.94 4.81 -10.64
C GLN A 76 2.92 5.20 -9.16
N LEU A 77 2.77 4.22 -8.25
CA LEU A 77 2.80 4.46 -6.81
C LEU A 77 4.18 4.92 -6.33
N GLN A 78 5.25 4.28 -6.81
CA GLN A 78 6.62 4.70 -6.52
C GLN A 78 6.91 6.11 -7.06
N ALA A 79 6.42 6.44 -8.25
CA ALA A 79 6.56 7.78 -8.83
C ALA A 79 5.80 8.86 -8.03
N LEU A 80 4.75 8.51 -7.31
CA LEU A 80 4.05 9.40 -6.38
C LEU A 80 4.78 9.58 -5.05
N GLY A 81 5.85 8.81 -4.79
CA GLY A 81 6.66 8.89 -3.58
C GLY A 81 6.35 7.80 -2.55
N CYS A 82 5.42 6.88 -2.83
CA CYS A 82 5.10 5.79 -1.91
C CYS A 82 6.22 4.75 -1.83
N THR A 83 6.37 4.17 -0.65
CA THR A 83 7.14 2.93 -0.51
C THR A 83 6.27 1.78 -0.98
N VAL A 84 6.78 0.94 -1.88
CA VAL A 84 6.03 -0.22 -2.39
C VAL A 84 6.86 -1.48 -2.21
N THR A 85 6.29 -2.50 -1.58
CA THR A 85 6.95 -3.79 -1.35
C THR A 85 6.12 -4.92 -1.93
N CYS A 86 6.71 -5.68 -2.84
CA CYS A 86 6.09 -6.84 -3.44
C CYS A 86 6.22 -8.03 -2.49
N ARG A 87 5.11 -8.65 -2.10
CA ARG A 87 5.09 -9.90 -1.34
C ARG A 87 4.75 -11.05 -2.28
N GLN A 88 5.67 -11.99 -2.39
CA GLN A 88 5.40 -13.29 -2.99
C GLN A 88 4.91 -14.21 -1.88
N TYR A 89 3.61 -14.51 -1.86
CA TYR A 89 3.13 -15.65 -1.09
C TYR A 89 3.45 -16.90 -1.91
N GLN A 90 4.48 -17.62 -1.49
CA GLN A 90 4.63 -19.02 -1.87
C GLN A 90 3.44 -19.77 -1.27
N GLY A 91 2.55 -20.25 -2.14
CA GLY A 91 1.44 -21.14 -1.77
C GLY A 91 1.91 -22.56 -1.59
#